data_AF-A0A6I8LJ24-F1
#
_entry.id   AF-A0A6I8LJ24-F1
#
_cell.length_a   1.000
_cell.length_b   1.000
_cell.length_c   1.000
_cell.angle_alpha   90.00
_cell.angle_beta   90.00
_cell.angle_gamma   90.00
#
_symmetry.space_group_name_H-M   'P 1'
#
loop_
_entity.id
_entity.type
_entity.pdbx_description
1 polymer ?
#
loop_
_entity_poly.entity_id
_entity_poly.type
_entity_poly.pdbx_seq_one_letter_code
_entity_poly.pdbx_strand_id
1 'polypeptide(L)'
;MRRSRLAAVGLAAATFIGTAVSLVIGAPSATAALSNNWYAAAPYLMPVSNNPPDPITVMNATGLKAFQLAFILAPNGGGCSPTWDGTNAVSSDTTVANVISRVRANGGDVSVSVGGYGGTKLGQTCGNVAATAAAY
;
A
#
# COMPACT_ATOMS: atom_id res chain seq x y z
N MET A 1 74.77 -51.87 -1.49
CA MET A 1 74.62 -50.71 -2.39
C MET A 1 73.28 -50.02 -2.10
N ARG A 2 73.29 -48.69 -2.08
CA ARG A 2 72.15 -47.73 -2.12
C ARG A 2 71.02 -47.82 -1.07
N ARG A 3 71.03 -46.79 -0.21
CA ARG A 3 69.92 -46.22 0.58
C ARG A 3 68.76 -45.77 -0.33
N SER A 4 67.51 -45.81 0.15
CA SER A 4 66.47 -44.83 -0.19
C SER A 4 65.34 -44.83 0.85
N ARG A 5 65.07 -43.66 1.42
CA ARG A 5 64.00 -43.33 2.37
C ARG A 5 62.70 -43.05 1.60
N LEU A 6 61.53 -43.38 2.14
CA LEU A 6 60.27 -42.72 1.79
C LEU A 6 59.45 -42.45 3.05
N ALA A 7 58.80 -41.29 3.02
CA ALA A 7 58.37 -40.48 4.14
C ALA A 7 56.91 -40.71 4.55
N ALA A 8 56.59 -40.20 5.74
CA ALA A 8 55.29 -40.20 6.39
C ALA A 8 54.24 -39.33 5.68
N VAL A 9 52.96 -39.71 5.79
CA VAL A 9 51.82 -38.77 5.84
C VAL A 9 50.82 -39.32 6.86
N GLY A 10 50.84 -38.79 8.08
CA GLY A 10 49.84 -39.02 9.12
C GLY A 10 48.94 -37.80 9.22
N LEU A 11 47.65 -37.99 8.92
CA LEU A 11 46.60 -36.98 8.86
C LEU A 11 46.32 -36.41 10.27
N ALA A 12 46.57 -35.10 10.49
CA ALA A 12 46.15 -34.41 11.71
C ALA A 12 44.74 -33.84 11.51
N ALA A 13 43.75 -34.40 12.21
CA ALA A 13 42.40 -33.86 12.27
C ALA A 13 42.34 -32.74 13.32
N ALA A 14 42.18 -31.49 12.88
CA ALA A 14 41.93 -30.34 13.74
C ALA A 14 40.42 -30.15 13.92
N THR A 15 39.92 -30.39 15.14
CA THR A 15 38.54 -30.09 15.54
C THR A 15 38.41 -28.60 15.86
N PHE A 16 37.82 -27.83 14.95
CA PHE A 16 37.39 -26.45 15.24
C PHE A 16 36.02 -26.48 15.93
N ILE A 17 35.99 -26.13 17.22
CA ILE A 17 34.75 -25.84 17.95
C ILE A 17 34.34 -24.41 17.59
N GLY A 18 33.46 -24.27 16.60
CA GLY A 18 32.86 -22.99 16.23
C GLY A 18 31.66 -22.67 17.11
N THR A 19 31.76 -21.64 17.93
CA THR A 19 30.63 -21.01 18.62
C THR A 19 29.80 -20.22 17.61
N ALA A 20 28.66 -20.77 17.18
CA ALA A 20 27.71 -20.06 16.32
C ALA A 20 26.90 -19.05 17.15
N VAL A 21 27.34 -17.79 17.17
CA VAL A 21 26.53 -16.66 17.63
C VAL A 21 25.47 -16.39 16.56
N SER A 22 24.23 -16.74 16.84
CA SER A 22 23.10 -16.42 15.95
C SER A 22 22.73 -14.95 16.13
N LEU A 23 23.05 -14.12 15.14
CA LEU A 23 22.49 -12.77 15.05
C LEU A 23 20.99 -12.89 14.73
N VAL A 24 20.13 -12.51 15.67
CA VAL A 24 18.71 -12.26 15.39
C VAL A 24 18.61 -10.93 14.65
N ILE A 25 18.73 -10.99 13.33
CA ILE A 25 18.38 -9.88 12.45
C ILE A 25 16.85 -9.85 12.43
N GLY A 26 16.24 -8.82 13.02
CA GLY A 26 14.78 -8.68 13.07
C GLY A 26 14.21 -8.68 11.65
N ALA A 27 13.52 -9.76 11.27
CA ALA A 27 12.78 -9.81 10.02
C ALA A 27 11.76 -8.66 10.02
N PRO A 28 11.54 -7.96 8.89
CA PRO A 28 10.49 -6.97 8.80
C PRO A 28 9.17 -7.65 9.19
N SER A 29 8.48 -7.09 10.19
CA SER A 29 7.14 -7.52 10.55
C SER A 29 6.28 -7.46 9.29
N ALA A 30 5.92 -8.63 8.75
CA ALA A 30 4.99 -8.69 7.65
C ALA A 30 3.70 -8.02 8.11
N THR A 31 3.24 -6.99 7.39
CA THR A 31 1.93 -6.40 7.66
C THR A 31 0.93 -7.55 7.60
N ALA A 32 0.12 -7.69 8.64
CA ALA A 32 -0.88 -8.76 8.69
C ALA A 32 -1.75 -8.65 7.43
N ALA A 33 -1.93 -9.75 6.72
CA ALA A 33 -2.79 -9.78 5.54
C ALA A 33 -4.22 -9.36 5.93
N LEU A 34 -4.87 -8.59 5.06
CA LEU A 34 -6.26 -8.23 5.22
C LEU A 34 -7.13 -9.49 5.31
N SER A 35 -8.14 -9.46 6.20
CA SER A 35 -9.11 -10.56 6.27
C SER A 35 -9.94 -10.65 4.99
N ASN A 36 -10.58 -11.80 4.73
CA ASN A 36 -11.51 -11.94 3.60
C ASN A 36 -12.67 -10.93 3.63
N ASN A 37 -12.98 -10.37 4.79
CA ASN A 37 -14.04 -9.38 5.01
C ASN A 37 -13.47 -7.97 5.26
N TRP A 38 -12.29 -7.65 4.75
CA TRP A 38 -11.62 -6.38 5.01
C TRP A 38 -12.46 -5.15 4.67
N TYR A 39 -13.39 -5.28 3.72
CA TYR A 39 -14.31 -4.21 3.31
C TYR A 39 -15.70 -4.27 3.94
N ALA A 40 -15.92 -5.14 4.93
CA ALA A 40 -17.25 -5.29 5.56
C ALA A 40 -17.71 -4.03 6.31
N ALA A 41 -16.78 -3.17 6.73
CA ALA A 41 -17.06 -1.85 7.30
C ALA A 41 -16.01 -0.84 6.82
N ALA A 42 -16.38 -0.02 5.84
CA ALA A 42 -15.51 0.97 5.21
C ALA A 42 -16.19 2.35 5.20
N PRO A 43 -15.99 3.20 6.22
CA PRO A 43 -16.56 4.53 6.23
C PRO A 43 -16.00 5.38 5.08
N TYR A 44 -16.82 6.32 4.61
CA TYR A 44 -16.38 7.34 3.68
C TYR A 44 -15.34 8.25 4.34
N LEU A 45 -14.26 8.51 3.62
CA LEU A 45 -13.22 9.47 3.98
C LEU A 45 -13.02 10.42 2.80
N MET A 46 -13.02 11.73 3.06
CA MET A 46 -12.87 12.76 2.03
C MET A 46 -11.58 13.55 2.28
N PRO A 47 -10.40 13.08 1.85
CA PRO A 47 -9.14 13.66 2.33
C PRO A 47 -8.89 15.12 1.90
N VAL A 48 -9.61 15.59 0.89
CA VAL A 48 -9.47 16.94 0.32
C VAL A 48 -10.68 17.83 0.62
N SER A 49 -11.67 17.35 1.38
CA SER A 49 -12.86 18.14 1.71
C SER A 49 -13.55 17.72 3.01
N ASN A 50 -14.41 18.58 3.55
CA ASN A 50 -15.18 18.33 4.78
C ASN A 50 -14.34 18.06 6.06
N ASN A 51 -13.04 18.41 6.06
CA ASN A 51 -12.14 18.33 7.20
C ASN A 51 -12.24 16.99 7.99
N PRO A 52 -11.91 15.86 7.35
CA PRO A 52 -12.11 14.55 7.97
C PRO A 52 -11.14 14.33 9.14
N PRO A 53 -11.47 13.41 10.07
CA PRO A 53 -10.51 12.95 11.05
C PRO A 53 -9.32 12.26 10.37
N ASP A 54 -8.18 12.22 11.06
CA ASP A 54 -7.03 11.45 10.61
C ASP A 54 -7.41 9.94 10.54
N PRO A 55 -7.18 9.27 9.41
CA PRO A 55 -7.57 7.87 9.24
C PRO A 55 -6.88 6.95 10.24
N ILE A 56 -5.64 7.24 10.65
CA ILE A 56 -4.92 6.41 11.62
C ILE A 56 -5.54 6.55 13.02
N THR A 57 -6.00 7.75 13.38
CA THR A 57 -6.79 7.94 14.61
C THR A 57 -8.07 7.12 14.58
N VAL A 58 -8.79 7.10 13.45
CA VAL A 58 -9.99 6.27 13.29
C VAL A 58 -9.66 4.78 13.39
N MET A 59 -8.62 4.31 12.71
CA MET A 59 -8.16 2.91 12.76
C MET A 59 -7.82 2.49 14.19
N ASN A 60 -7.09 3.33 14.93
CA ASN A 60 -6.70 3.03 16.31
C ASN A 60 -7.89 3.01 17.28
N ALA A 61 -8.85 3.91 17.08
CA ALA A 61 -10.03 4.01 17.96
C ALA A 61 -11.06 2.90 17.71
N THR A 62 -11.17 2.41 16.47
CA THR A 62 -12.29 1.55 16.05
C THR A 62 -11.87 0.14 15.62
N GLY A 63 -10.59 -0.06 15.31
CA GLY A 63 -10.11 -1.28 14.69
C GLY A 63 -10.47 -1.43 13.21
N LEU A 64 -11.20 -0.48 12.62
CA LEU A 64 -11.52 -0.49 11.19
C LEU A 64 -10.24 -0.40 10.35
N LYS A 65 -10.19 -1.16 9.26
CA LYS A 65 -9.02 -1.29 8.38
C LYS A 65 -9.33 -0.95 6.91
N ALA A 66 -10.55 -0.52 6.61
CA ALA A 66 -10.94 -0.11 5.27
C ALA A 66 -11.55 1.29 5.28
N PHE A 67 -11.32 2.03 4.20
CA PHE A 67 -11.98 3.32 3.94
C PHE A 67 -12.46 3.39 2.50
N GLN A 68 -13.56 4.11 2.29
CA GLN A 68 -14.07 4.47 0.97
C GLN A 68 -13.66 5.92 0.68
N LEU A 69 -12.63 6.13 -0.15
CA LEU A 69 -12.13 7.47 -0.47
C LEU A 69 -13.08 8.18 -1.43
N ALA A 70 -13.58 9.34 -1.03
CA ALA A 70 -14.61 10.10 -1.75
C ALA A 70 -14.11 11.52 -2.11
N PHE A 71 -14.47 12.06 -3.27
CA PHE A 71 -15.03 11.41 -4.46
C PHE A 71 -14.16 11.69 -5.67
N ILE A 72 -14.16 10.75 -6.63
CA ILE A 72 -13.67 11.02 -7.97
C ILE A 72 -14.79 11.66 -8.80
N LEU A 73 -14.46 12.81 -9.38
CA LEU A 73 -15.32 13.62 -10.23
C LEU A 73 -14.59 14.00 -11.52
N ALA A 74 -15.34 14.45 -12.52
CA ALA A 74 -14.76 15.21 -13.63
C ALA A 74 -14.26 16.58 -13.12
N PRO A 75 -13.31 17.22 -13.82
CA PRO A 75 -12.79 18.52 -13.40
C PRO A 75 -13.90 19.57 -13.35
N ASN A 76 -13.76 20.52 -12.42
CA ASN A 76 -14.58 21.73 -12.40
C ASN A 76 -14.33 22.50 -13.71
N GLY A 77 -15.40 22.73 -14.48
CA GLY A 77 -15.33 23.26 -15.84
C GLY A 77 -15.45 22.21 -16.95
N GLY A 78 -15.56 20.93 -16.60
CA GLY A 78 -15.77 19.83 -17.55
C GLY A 78 -14.47 19.19 -18.04
N GLY A 79 -14.62 18.11 -18.81
CA GLY A 79 -13.52 17.27 -19.26
C GLY A 79 -13.69 15.80 -18.85
N CYS A 80 -12.80 14.95 -19.35
CA CYS A 80 -12.82 13.51 -19.10
C CYS A 80 -11.48 13.08 -18.48
N SER A 81 -11.21 13.57 -17.28
CA SER A 81 -10.05 13.15 -16.47
C SER A 81 -10.46 13.06 -15.00
N PRO A 82 -9.99 12.03 -14.26
CA PRO A 82 -10.38 11.85 -12.87
C PRO A 82 -9.71 12.89 -11.97
N THR A 83 -10.52 13.52 -11.12
CA THR A 83 -10.07 14.47 -10.11
C THR A 83 -10.67 14.14 -8.76
N TRP A 84 -9.94 14.38 -7.68
CA TRP A 84 -10.50 14.42 -6.34
C TRP A 84 -11.32 15.70 -6.18
N ASP A 85 -12.59 15.52 -5.86
CA ASP A 85 -13.55 16.58 -5.58
C ASP A 85 -13.62 17.68 -6.66
N GLY A 86 -13.42 17.31 -7.93
CA GLY A 86 -13.48 18.21 -9.08
C GLY A 86 -12.27 19.12 -9.24
N THR A 87 -11.26 19.03 -8.38
CA THR A 87 -10.18 20.02 -8.29
C THR A 87 -8.81 19.42 -8.51
N ASN A 88 -8.43 18.41 -7.74
CA ASN A 88 -7.07 17.87 -7.75
C ASN A 88 -6.98 16.67 -8.70
N ALA A 89 -6.18 16.75 -9.76
CA ALA A 89 -5.99 15.62 -10.68
C ALA A 89 -5.44 14.39 -9.95
N VAL A 90 -6.08 13.23 -10.14
CA VAL A 90 -5.66 11.98 -9.47
C VAL A 90 -4.21 11.62 -9.81
N SER A 91 -3.77 11.90 -11.04
CA SER A 91 -2.43 11.56 -11.53
C SER A 91 -1.29 12.30 -10.83
N SER A 92 -1.56 13.43 -10.19
CA SER A 92 -0.54 14.28 -9.57
C SER A 92 -0.85 14.67 -8.13
N ASP A 93 -1.97 14.20 -7.58
CA ASP A 93 -2.31 14.45 -6.19
C ASP A 93 -1.35 13.74 -5.23
N THR A 94 -0.87 14.48 -4.23
CA THR A 94 0.01 13.94 -3.18
C THR A 94 -0.71 13.77 -1.84
N THR A 95 -1.82 14.48 -1.61
CA THR A 95 -2.56 14.45 -0.35
C THR A 95 -3.26 13.12 -0.14
N VAL A 96 -4.06 12.69 -1.11
CA VAL A 96 -4.76 11.41 -1.07
C VAL A 96 -3.78 10.25 -1.21
N ALA A 97 -2.74 10.40 -2.05
CA ALA A 97 -1.67 9.41 -2.15
C ALA A 97 -0.99 9.16 -0.78
N ASN A 98 -0.71 10.21 -0.01
CA ASN A 98 -0.17 10.08 1.34
C ASN A 98 -1.16 9.39 2.30
N VAL A 99 -2.46 9.71 2.22
CA VAL A 99 -3.50 9.02 3.00
C VAL A 99 -3.54 7.52 2.72
N ILE A 100 -3.53 7.13 1.43
CA ILE A 100 -3.48 5.72 1.01
C ILE A 100 -2.25 5.02 1.59
N SER A 101 -1.08 5.64 1.44
CA SER A 101 0.18 5.10 1.94
C SER A 101 0.13 4.86 3.45
N ARG A 102 -0.37 5.83 4.21
CA ARG A 102 -0.50 5.73 5.68
C ARG A 102 -1.46 4.63 6.10
N VAL A 103 -2.63 4.52 5.46
CA VAL A 103 -3.61 3.45 5.75
C VAL A 103 -2.98 2.08 5.51
N ARG A 104 -2.31 1.89 4.36
CA ARG A 104 -1.65 0.63 4.00
C ARG A 104 -0.48 0.28 4.93
N ALA A 105 0.32 1.28 5.32
CA ALA A 105 1.38 1.10 6.31
C ALA A 105 0.85 0.66 7.68
N ASN A 106 -0.43 0.91 7.99
CA ASN A 106 -1.09 0.50 9.23
C ASN A 106 -1.98 -0.75 9.08
N GLY A 107 -1.71 -1.55 8.03
CA GLY A 107 -2.37 -2.84 7.77
C GLY A 107 -3.82 -2.70 7.31
N GLY A 108 -4.19 -1.54 6.75
CA GLY A 108 -5.47 -1.31 6.11
C GLY A 108 -5.36 -1.26 4.58
N ASP A 109 -6.48 -0.99 3.93
CA ASP A 109 -6.51 -0.63 2.52
C ASP A 109 -7.71 0.28 2.24
N VAL A 110 -7.85 0.72 0.99
CA VAL A 110 -8.90 1.63 0.58
C VAL A 110 -9.58 1.12 -0.67
N SER A 111 -10.80 1.59 -0.91
CA SER A 111 -11.36 1.62 -2.25
C SER A 111 -11.85 3.03 -2.57
N VAL A 112 -12.07 3.33 -3.84
CA VAL A 112 -12.37 4.68 -4.32
C VAL A 112 -13.83 4.77 -4.73
N SER A 113 -14.51 5.85 -4.33
CA SER A 113 -15.87 6.14 -4.75
C SER A 113 -15.86 7.18 -5.85
N VAL A 114 -16.38 6.81 -7.02
CA VAL A 114 -16.60 7.73 -8.14
C VAL A 114 -18.00 8.31 -8.03
N GLY A 115 -18.14 9.63 -8.08
CA GLY A 115 -19.43 10.33 -8.10
C GLY A 115 -19.81 11.06 -6.82
N GLY A 116 -20.85 10.61 -6.11
CA GLY A 116 -21.43 11.34 -4.97
C GLY A 116 -22.53 12.35 -5.35
N TYR A 117 -23.09 13.04 -4.35
CA TYR A 117 -24.22 13.95 -4.55
C TYR A 117 -23.87 15.17 -5.43
N GLY A 118 -22.75 15.84 -5.12
CA GLY A 118 -22.32 17.07 -5.79
C GLY A 118 -21.36 16.85 -6.96
N GLY A 119 -21.12 17.92 -7.73
CA GLY A 119 -20.12 17.97 -8.81
C GLY A 119 -20.46 17.19 -10.08
N THR A 120 -19.63 17.38 -11.10
CA THR A 120 -19.80 16.79 -12.44
C THR A 120 -19.22 15.37 -12.50
N LYS A 121 -19.98 14.42 -13.05
CA LYS A 121 -19.59 13.00 -13.10
C LYS A 121 -18.82 12.70 -14.38
N LEU A 122 -17.80 11.85 -14.28
CA LEU A 122 -17.06 11.34 -15.44
C LEU A 122 -18.00 10.68 -16.47
N GLY A 123 -19.00 9.92 -16.01
CA GLY A 123 -20.01 9.33 -16.89
C GLY A 123 -20.90 10.33 -17.63
N GLN A 124 -20.97 11.59 -17.18
CA GLN A 124 -21.69 12.66 -17.88
C GLN A 124 -20.83 13.37 -18.92
N THR A 125 -19.50 13.39 -18.74
CA THR A 125 -18.59 14.22 -19.55
C THR A 125 -17.73 13.41 -20.51
N CYS A 126 -17.42 12.16 -20.19
CA CYS A 126 -16.70 11.26 -21.08
C CYS A 126 -17.64 10.82 -22.20
N GLY A 127 -17.41 11.31 -23.42
CA GLY A 127 -18.36 11.21 -24.55
C GLY A 127 -18.67 9.80 -25.07
N ASN A 128 -18.05 8.74 -24.54
CA ASN A 128 -18.39 7.35 -24.85
C ASN A 128 -17.96 6.40 -23.72
N VAL A 129 -18.51 5.18 -23.72
CA VAL A 129 -18.27 4.16 -22.69
C VAL A 129 -16.79 3.81 -22.53
N ALA A 130 -16.02 3.74 -23.62
CA ALA A 130 -14.60 3.41 -23.54
C ALA A 130 -13.79 4.54 -22.87
N ALA A 131 -14.11 5.80 -23.17
CA ALA A 131 -13.51 6.95 -22.49
C ALA A 131 -13.90 7.01 -21.01
N THR A 132 -15.16 6.71 -20.67
CA THR A 132 -15.59 6.62 -19.27
C THR A 132 -14.84 5.52 -18.54
N ALA A 133 -14.73 4.32 -19.13
CA ALA A 133 -14.01 3.20 -18.52
C ALA A 133 -12.52 3.47 -18.33
N ALA A 134 -11.89 4.20 -19.26
CA ALA A 134 -10.49 4.60 -19.14
C ALA A 134 -10.25 5.68 -18.06
N ALA A 135 -11.28 6.46 -17.72
CA ALA A 135 -11.19 7.50 -16.70
C ALA A 135 -11.49 7.02 -15.27
N TYR A 136 -12.05 5.81 -15.12
CA TYR A 136 -12.35 5.18 -13.82
C TYR A 136 -11.17 4.33 -13.36
#